data_AF-A0A2E0QS66-F1
#
_entry.id   AF-A0A2E0QS66-F1
#
_cell.length_a   1.000
_cell.length_b   1.000
_cell.length_c   1.000
_cell.angle_alpha   90.00
_cell.angle_beta   90.00
_cell.angle_gamma   90.00
#
_symmetry.space_group_name_H-M   'P 1'
#
loop_
_entity.id
_entity.type
_entity.pdbx_description
1 polymer ?
#
loop_
_entity_poly.entity_id
_entity_poly.type
_entity_poly.pdbx_seq_one_letter_code
_entity_poly.pdbx_strand_id
1 'polypeptide(L)'
;MSTTTTPDLDAPGAGLPALELFIARLMFSRKRKAGNRESFTRLFENERKAIRQLVERCPEEKRSERVLIKRIRGLEDSSRYWSVWMTLDHLRITNSAMGGAIALLGQGKVPDRKADTAAVKPSPEVGQEIEAAYEKSCDFVLSSVSGVDDLKTEMTYAHPWFGQMDAAGWNALTGFHMGIHRAQIEKILTEMGV
;
A
#
# COMPACT_ATOMS: atom_id res chain seq x y z
N MET A 1 28.01 -17.58 -12.25
CA MET A 1 26.57 -17.68 -12.52
C MET A 1 25.87 -17.90 -11.20
N SER A 2 25.35 -16.85 -10.57
CA SER A 2 24.64 -16.99 -9.30
C SER A 2 23.24 -17.51 -9.59
N THR A 3 22.97 -18.74 -9.19
CA THR A 3 21.63 -19.33 -9.16
C THR A 3 20.76 -18.49 -8.24
N THR A 4 19.88 -17.65 -8.80
CA THR A 4 18.86 -16.92 -8.04
C THR A 4 17.80 -17.92 -7.58
N THR A 5 18.09 -18.63 -6.51
CA THR A 5 17.11 -19.48 -5.84
C THR A 5 16.00 -18.56 -5.32
N THR A 6 14.79 -18.72 -5.88
CA THR A 6 13.60 -18.04 -5.35
C THR A 6 13.46 -18.42 -3.87
N PRO A 7 13.35 -17.45 -2.96
CA PRO A 7 13.22 -17.75 -1.53
C PRO A 7 11.90 -18.48 -1.25
N ASP A 8 11.95 -19.39 -0.27
CA ASP A 8 10.77 -20.04 0.27
C ASP A 8 9.98 -19.04 1.12
N LEU A 9 8.81 -18.62 0.62
CA LEU A 9 7.93 -17.61 1.21
C LEU A 9 6.50 -18.16 1.20
N ASP A 10 5.67 -17.70 2.15
CA ASP A 10 4.25 -18.06 2.15
C ASP A 10 3.56 -17.67 0.83
N ALA A 11 2.44 -18.32 0.51
CA ALA A 11 1.64 -17.97 -0.66
C ALA A 11 1.06 -16.54 -0.58
N PRO A 12 0.87 -15.84 -1.71
CA PRO A 12 0.06 -14.62 -1.76
C PRO A 12 -1.30 -14.80 -1.11
N GLY A 13 -1.71 -13.87 -0.25
CA GLY A 13 -2.99 -13.96 0.47
C GLY A 13 -2.95 -14.79 1.77
N ALA A 14 -1.80 -15.38 2.14
CA ALA A 14 -1.64 -16.04 3.44
C ALA A 14 -1.88 -15.09 4.64
N GLY A 15 -1.81 -13.76 4.41
CA GLY A 15 -2.13 -12.75 5.39
C GLY A 15 -1.02 -12.51 6.41
N LEU A 16 -1.42 -11.93 7.55
CA LEU A 16 -0.54 -11.63 8.68
C LEU A 16 -0.71 -12.68 9.78
N PRO A 17 0.32 -12.90 10.63
CA PRO A 17 0.16 -13.72 11.83
C PRO A 17 -1.03 -13.25 12.67
N ALA A 18 -1.79 -14.19 13.23
CA ALA A 18 -3.08 -13.88 13.89
C ALA A 18 -2.96 -12.83 15.02
N LEU A 19 -1.93 -12.94 15.87
CA LEU A 19 -1.68 -11.98 16.94
C LEU A 19 -1.33 -10.59 16.39
N GLU A 20 -0.54 -10.54 15.31
CA GLU A 20 -0.16 -9.30 14.65
C GLU A 20 -1.39 -8.62 14.03
N LEU A 21 -2.22 -9.40 13.33
CA LEU A 21 -3.48 -8.92 12.75
C LEU A 21 -4.44 -8.39 13.81
N PHE A 22 -4.54 -9.07 14.96
CA PHE A 22 -5.37 -8.63 16.07
C PHE A 22 -4.90 -7.26 16.62
N ILE A 23 -3.59 -7.10 16.85
CA ILE A 23 -3.01 -5.83 17.30
C ILE A 23 -3.20 -4.74 16.23
N ALA A 24 -2.98 -5.07 14.96
CA ALA A 24 -3.18 -4.14 13.84
C ALA A 24 -4.62 -3.61 13.77
N ARG A 25 -5.62 -4.48 13.93
CA ARG A 25 -7.05 -4.09 14.00
C ARG A 25 -7.31 -3.12 15.14
N LEU A 26 -6.78 -3.40 16.33
CA LEU A 26 -6.97 -2.54 17.50
C LEU A 26 -6.31 -1.17 17.29
N MET A 27 -5.06 -1.13 16.85
CA MET A 27 -4.34 0.12 16.58
C MET A 27 -5.02 0.93 15.49
N PHE A 28 -5.39 0.30 14.38
CA PHE A 28 -6.05 0.98 13.26
C PHE A 28 -7.40 1.56 13.69
N SER A 29 -8.22 0.81 14.43
CA SER A 29 -9.48 1.31 14.99
C SER A 29 -9.29 2.55 15.87
N ARG A 30 -8.27 2.54 16.75
CA ARG A 30 -7.94 3.70 17.60
C ARG A 30 -7.47 4.90 16.78
N LYS A 31 -6.60 4.69 15.80
CA LYS A 31 -6.10 5.76 14.93
C LYS A 31 -7.23 6.38 14.09
N ARG A 32 -8.14 5.57 13.53
CA ARG A 32 -9.32 6.08 12.82
C ARG A 32 -10.18 6.98 13.69
N LYS A 33 -10.40 6.60 14.96
CA LYS A 33 -11.20 7.40 15.90
C LYS A 33 -10.54 8.73 16.29
N ALA A 34 -9.21 8.76 16.32
CA ALA A 34 -8.44 9.94 16.73
C ALA A 34 -8.08 10.90 15.58
N GLY A 35 -8.08 10.41 14.33
CA GLY A 35 -7.74 11.20 13.16
C GLY A 35 -8.96 11.79 12.44
N ASN A 36 -8.66 12.58 11.42
CA ASN A 36 -9.62 13.21 10.51
C ASN A 36 -9.08 13.22 9.07
N ARG A 37 -9.92 13.70 8.14
CA ARG A 37 -9.60 13.82 6.71
C ARG A 37 -8.22 14.43 6.50
N GLU A 38 -7.98 15.61 7.07
CA GLU A 38 -6.77 16.40 6.87
C GLU A 38 -5.53 15.66 7.39
N SER A 39 -5.63 15.01 8.54
CA SER A 39 -4.52 14.25 9.13
C SER A 39 -4.14 13.03 8.30
N PHE A 40 -5.12 12.31 7.74
CA PHE A 40 -4.86 11.13 6.91
C PHE A 40 -4.35 11.51 5.53
N THR A 41 -4.92 12.56 4.91
CA THR A 41 -4.40 13.12 3.65
C THR A 41 -2.97 13.59 3.82
N ARG A 42 -2.65 14.33 4.89
CA ARG A 42 -1.28 14.78 5.18
C ARG A 42 -0.32 13.61 5.39
N LEU A 43 -0.75 12.56 6.09
CA LEU A 43 0.05 11.34 6.23
C LEU A 43 0.36 10.75 4.85
N PHE A 44 -0.65 10.58 3.99
CA PHE A 44 -0.46 10.08 2.64
C PHE A 44 0.53 10.91 1.81
N GLU A 45 0.39 12.24 1.83
CA GLU A 45 1.28 13.17 1.11
C GLU A 45 2.72 13.11 1.63
N ASN A 46 2.90 13.03 2.94
CA ASN A 46 4.23 12.90 3.56
C ASN A 46 4.90 11.58 3.15
N GLU A 47 4.17 10.48 3.17
CA GLU A 47 4.69 9.17 2.76
C GLU A 47 4.98 9.14 1.25
N ARG A 48 4.13 9.74 0.40
CA ARG A 48 4.39 9.93 -1.04
C ARG A 48 5.71 10.65 -1.27
N LYS A 49 5.94 11.77 -0.57
CA LYS A 49 7.17 12.55 -0.66
C LYS A 49 8.39 11.74 -0.20
N ALA A 50 8.28 11.04 0.93
CA ALA A 50 9.36 10.22 1.46
C ALA A 50 9.72 9.05 0.53
N ILE A 51 8.71 8.39 -0.05
CA ILE A 51 8.91 7.34 -1.06
C ILE A 51 9.64 7.90 -2.28
N ARG A 52 9.24 9.06 -2.80
CA ARG A 52 9.93 9.71 -3.92
C ARG A 52 11.42 9.94 -3.62
N GLN A 53 11.73 10.47 -2.44
CA GLN A 53 13.12 10.69 -2.03
C GLN A 53 13.93 9.39 -1.94
N LEU A 54 13.32 8.28 -1.50
CA LEU A 54 13.98 6.98 -1.46
C LEU A 54 14.23 6.43 -2.88
N VAL A 55 13.25 6.57 -3.77
CA VAL A 55 13.38 6.15 -5.17
C VAL A 55 14.49 6.94 -5.86
N GLU A 56 14.50 8.28 -5.71
CA GLU A 56 15.54 9.17 -6.25
C GLU A 56 16.96 8.82 -5.77
N ARG A 57 17.10 8.36 -4.51
CA ARG A 57 18.38 7.92 -3.95
C ARG A 57 18.86 6.58 -4.51
N CYS A 58 17.96 5.74 -5.02
CA CYS A 58 18.32 4.45 -5.59
C CYS A 58 18.77 4.63 -7.05
N PRO A 59 19.98 4.20 -7.44
CA PRO A 59 20.40 4.20 -8.84
C PRO A 59 19.41 3.41 -9.70
N GLU A 60 19.02 3.96 -10.84
CA GLU A 60 17.93 3.41 -11.67
C GLU A 60 18.19 1.94 -12.06
N GLU A 61 19.43 1.61 -12.38
CA GLU A 61 19.90 0.27 -12.74
C GLU A 61 19.74 -0.76 -11.61
N LYS A 62 19.61 -0.33 -10.36
CA LYS A 62 19.38 -1.19 -9.20
C LYS A 62 17.90 -1.32 -8.85
N ARG A 63 17.01 -0.46 -9.35
CA ARG A 63 15.61 -0.41 -8.89
C ARG A 63 14.79 -1.65 -9.29
N SER A 64 15.26 -2.42 -10.27
CA SER A 64 14.69 -3.72 -10.67
C SER A 64 15.26 -4.92 -9.89
N GLU A 65 16.35 -4.75 -9.14
CA GLU A 65 16.96 -5.83 -8.37
C GLU A 65 16.04 -6.25 -7.22
N ARG A 66 15.68 -7.54 -7.17
CA ARG A 66 14.88 -8.10 -6.09
C ARG A 66 15.78 -8.51 -4.94
N VAL A 67 15.44 -8.03 -3.75
CA VAL A 67 16.21 -8.33 -2.53
C VAL A 67 15.28 -8.89 -1.47
N LEU A 68 15.74 -9.93 -0.78
CA LEU A 68 14.98 -10.54 0.31
C LEU A 68 15.21 -9.72 1.57
N ILE A 69 14.17 -9.06 2.06
CA ILE A 69 14.25 -8.29 3.31
C ILE A 69 13.77 -9.13 4.51
N LYS A 70 14.21 -8.75 5.71
CA LYS A 70 13.55 -9.21 6.95
C LYS A 70 12.10 -8.73 6.99
N ARG A 71 11.20 -9.56 7.53
CA ARG A 71 9.77 -9.23 7.57
C ARG A 71 9.53 -7.98 8.41
N ILE A 72 8.82 -7.01 7.84
CA ILE A 72 8.33 -5.82 8.52
C ILE A 72 6.92 -6.12 9.04
N ARG A 73 6.54 -5.52 10.18
CA ARG A 73 5.16 -5.61 10.68
C ARG A 73 4.19 -4.97 9.68
N GLY A 74 3.06 -5.62 9.42
CA GLY A 74 2.06 -5.19 8.45
C GLY A 74 2.36 -5.60 7.01
N LEU A 75 3.40 -6.41 6.77
CA LEU A 75 3.79 -6.90 5.45
C LEU A 75 3.60 -8.43 5.37
N GLU A 76 2.86 -8.90 4.35
CA GLU A 76 2.75 -10.33 4.06
C GLU A 76 4.13 -10.92 3.73
N ASP A 77 4.36 -12.19 4.09
CA ASP A 77 5.67 -12.82 3.88
C ASP A 77 6.04 -12.92 2.38
N SER A 78 5.05 -13.22 1.52
CA SER A 78 5.15 -13.19 0.05
C SER A 78 5.56 -11.83 -0.54
N SER A 79 5.50 -10.74 0.24
CA SER A 79 5.90 -9.41 -0.22
C SER A 79 7.36 -9.07 0.10
N ARG A 80 8.13 -9.96 0.74
CA ARG A 80 9.48 -9.64 1.24
C ARG A 80 10.59 -9.75 0.19
N TYR A 81 10.32 -10.35 -0.96
CA TYR A 81 11.30 -10.52 -2.04
C TYR A 81 10.93 -9.70 -3.27
N TRP A 82 10.92 -8.38 -3.10
CA TRP A 82 10.53 -7.42 -4.13
C TRP A 82 11.68 -6.48 -4.46
N SER A 83 11.61 -5.89 -5.64
CA SER A 83 12.43 -4.75 -6.04
C SER A 83 11.75 -3.43 -5.65
N VAL A 84 12.44 -2.31 -5.87
CA VAL A 84 11.84 -0.97 -5.70
C VAL A 84 10.68 -0.80 -6.69
N TRP A 85 10.85 -1.21 -7.95
CA TRP A 85 9.80 -1.18 -8.98
C TRP A 85 8.59 -2.02 -8.63
N MET A 86 8.80 -3.24 -8.13
CA MET A 86 7.69 -4.09 -7.67
C MET A 86 6.94 -3.43 -6.50
N THR A 87 7.64 -2.77 -5.59
CA THR A 87 6.99 -2.08 -4.45
C THR A 87 6.16 -0.88 -4.93
N LEU A 88 6.65 -0.11 -5.91
CA LEU A 88 5.86 0.96 -6.53
C LEU A 88 4.67 0.45 -7.33
N ASP A 89 4.79 -0.68 -8.03
CA ASP A 89 3.67 -1.29 -8.76
C ASP A 89 2.58 -1.75 -7.80
N HIS A 90 2.96 -2.37 -6.68
CA HIS A 90 2.02 -2.72 -5.64
C HIS A 90 1.27 -1.47 -5.13
N LEU A 91 2.00 -0.41 -4.79
CA LEU A 91 1.41 0.86 -4.35
C LEU A 91 0.51 1.47 -5.42
N ARG A 92 0.89 1.42 -6.70
CA ARG A 92 0.04 1.87 -7.80
C ARG A 92 -1.29 1.13 -7.82
N ILE A 93 -1.27 -0.21 -7.77
CA ILE A 93 -2.47 -1.05 -7.80
C ILE A 93 -3.38 -0.75 -6.60
N THR A 94 -2.80 -0.72 -5.40
CA THR A 94 -3.58 -0.49 -4.18
C THR A 94 -4.11 0.94 -4.08
N ASN A 95 -3.33 1.95 -4.47
CA ASN A 95 -3.80 3.34 -4.52
C ASN A 95 -4.97 3.50 -5.49
N SER A 96 -4.87 2.92 -6.69
CA SER A 96 -5.99 2.92 -7.65
C SER A 96 -7.23 2.22 -7.08
N ALA A 97 -7.07 1.08 -6.41
CA ALA A 97 -8.19 0.37 -5.80
C ALA A 97 -8.83 1.16 -4.63
N MET A 98 -8.01 1.74 -3.75
CA MET A 98 -8.47 2.53 -2.60
C MET A 98 -9.12 3.84 -3.03
N GLY A 99 -8.54 4.57 -3.99
CA GLY A 99 -9.14 5.78 -4.56
C GLY A 99 -10.50 5.48 -5.19
N GLY A 100 -10.59 4.39 -5.97
CA GLY A 100 -11.85 3.94 -6.56
C GLY A 100 -12.90 3.57 -5.52
N ALA A 101 -12.51 2.89 -4.43
CA ALA A 101 -13.40 2.59 -3.32
C ALA A 101 -13.91 3.88 -2.65
N ILE A 102 -13.04 4.84 -2.35
CA ILE A 102 -13.42 6.14 -1.76
C ILE A 102 -14.43 6.87 -2.66
N ALA A 103 -14.15 6.95 -3.95
CA ALA A 103 -15.01 7.63 -4.92
C ALA A 103 -16.39 6.95 -5.03
N LEU A 104 -16.44 5.61 -5.11
CA LEU A 104 -17.71 4.88 -5.19
C LEU A 104 -18.54 5.02 -3.90
N LEU A 105 -17.90 4.88 -2.74
CA LEU A 105 -18.59 5.04 -1.45
C LEU A 105 -19.16 6.44 -1.29
N GLY A 106 -18.44 7.48 -1.73
CA GLY A 106 -18.93 8.86 -1.79
C GLY A 106 -20.14 9.07 -2.70
N GLN A 107 -20.35 8.18 -3.68
CA GLN A 107 -21.53 8.14 -4.55
C GLN A 107 -22.65 7.22 -4.01
N GLY A 108 -22.52 6.69 -2.80
CA GLY A 108 -23.46 5.71 -2.25
C GLY A 108 -23.39 4.34 -2.93
N LYS A 109 -22.26 3.98 -3.55
CA LYS A 109 -22.04 2.70 -4.23
C LYS A 109 -20.91 1.91 -3.56
N VAL A 110 -20.89 0.60 -3.75
CA VAL A 110 -19.83 -0.30 -3.26
C VAL A 110 -19.16 -0.96 -4.47
N PRO A 111 -17.83 -1.15 -4.47
CA PRO A 111 -17.16 -1.92 -5.50
C PRO A 111 -17.75 -3.34 -5.65
N ASP A 112 -17.95 -3.80 -6.89
CA ASP A 112 -18.56 -5.10 -7.18
C ASP A 112 -17.67 -6.29 -6.79
N ARG A 113 -16.35 -6.07 -6.76
CA ARG A 113 -15.37 -7.11 -6.43
C ARG A 113 -14.99 -7.04 -4.97
N LYS A 114 -14.68 -8.19 -4.38
CA LYS A 114 -14.11 -8.28 -3.05
C LYS A 114 -12.65 -7.80 -3.08
N ALA A 115 -12.23 -7.04 -2.07
CA ALA A 115 -10.83 -6.70 -1.88
C ALA A 115 -10.04 -7.98 -1.55
N ASP A 116 -8.85 -8.10 -2.13
CA ASP A 116 -8.03 -9.30 -2.04
C ASP A 116 -6.54 -8.93 -2.05
N THR A 117 -5.79 -9.40 -1.04
CA THR A 117 -4.35 -9.14 -0.92
C THR A 117 -3.52 -9.96 -1.90
N ALA A 118 -4.02 -11.09 -2.37
CA ALA A 118 -3.36 -11.89 -3.42
C ALA A 118 -3.48 -11.22 -4.79
N ALA A 119 -4.63 -10.61 -5.10
CA ALA A 119 -4.92 -9.99 -6.39
C ALA A 119 -4.11 -8.69 -6.67
N VAL A 120 -3.43 -8.15 -5.65
CA VAL A 120 -2.68 -6.88 -5.75
C VAL A 120 -1.17 -7.09 -5.70
N LYS A 121 -0.68 -8.31 -5.94
CA LYS A 121 0.77 -8.55 -6.05
C LYS A 121 1.31 -7.93 -7.35
N PRO A 122 2.49 -7.31 -7.28
CA PRO A 122 3.09 -6.65 -8.45
C PRO A 122 3.60 -7.68 -9.46
N SER A 123 3.72 -7.26 -10.72
CA SER A 123 4.43 -8.06 -11.73
C SER A 123 5.94 -8.04 -11.46
N PRO A 124 6.68 -9.15 -11.63
CA PRO A 124 8.14 -9.16 -11.51
C PRO A 124 8.84 -8.49 -12.71
N GLU A 125 8.11 -8.17 -13.78
CA GLU A 125 8.65 -7.62 -15.03
C GLU A 125 8.53 -6.09 -15.13
N VAL A 126 8.03 -5.42 -14.08
CA VAL A 126 7.86 -3.96 -14.08
C VAL A 126 9.18 -3.21 -14.12
N GLY A 127 9.19 -2.11 -14.87
CA GLY A 127 10.32 -1.22 -15.05
C GLY A 127 9.99 0.23 -14.69
N GLN A 128 10.79 1.14 -15.24
CA GLN A 128 10.73 2.59 -14.99
C GLN A 128 9.36 3.21 -15.29
N GLU A 129 8.58 2.64 -16.21
CA GLU A 129 7.23 3.11 -16.54
C GLU A 129 6.31 3.18 -15.32
N ILE A 130 6.63 2.43 -14.26
CA ILE A 130 5.83 2.38 -13.06
C ILE A 130 5.86 3.68 -12.26
N GLU A 131 6.94 4.45 -12.32
CA GLU A 131 7.12 5.64 -11.48
C GLU A 131 6.03 6.68 -11.79
N ALA A 132 5.82 6.99 -13.07
CA ALA A 132 4.78 7.91 -13.50
C ALA A 132 3.36 7.36 -13.23
N ALA A 133 3.16 6.05 -13.35
CA ALA A 133 1.88 5.42 -13.08
C ALA A 133 1.53 5.42 -11.58
N TYR A 134 2.53 5.21 -10.71
CA TYR A 134 2.42 5.35 -9.27
C TYR A 134 2.06 6.79 -8.89
N GLU A 135 2.73 7.80 -9.43
CA GLU A 135 2.42 9.20 -9.14
C GLU A 135 0.97 9.57 -9.53
N LYS A 136 0.52 9.11 -10.71
CA LYS A 136 -0.89 9.27 -11.12
C LYS A 136 -1.87 8.57 -10.17
N SER A 137 -1.52 7.40 -9.64
CA SER A 137 -2.35 6.70 -8.66
C SER A 137 -2.49 7.49 -7.35
N CYS A 138 -1.43 8.19 -6.94
CA CYS A 138 -1.46 9.07 -5.77
C CYS A 138 -2.39 10.27 -6.01
N ASP A 139 -2.30 10.90 -7.18
CA ASP A 139 -3.20 11.99 -7.55
C ASP A 139 -4.66 11.53 -7.61
N PHE A 140 -4.90 10.29 -8.04
CA PHE A 140 -6.24 9.71 -8.04
C PHE A 140 -6.80 9.50 -6.63
N VAL A 141 -5.98 9.05 -5.66
CA VAL A 141 -6.41 8.98 -4.25
C VAL A 141 -6.78 10.36 -3.73
N LEU A 142 -5.90 11.35 -3.93
CA LEU A 142 -6.12 12.71 -3.43
C LEU A 142 -7.39 13.35 -4.03
N SER A 143 -7.58 13.22 -5.35
CA SER A 143 -8.78 13.71 -6.03
C SER A 143 -10.05 12.99 -5.59
N SER A 144 -9.99 11.67 -5.38
CA SER A 144 -11.13 10.89 -4.85
C SER A 144 -11.51 11.34 -3.45
N VAL A 145 -10.54 11.63 -2.59
CA VAL A 145 -10.78 12.17 -1.24
C VAL A 145 -11.36 13.57 -1.28
N SER A 146 -10.83 14.46 -2.13
CA SER A 146 -11.35 15.84 -2.24
C SER A 146 -12.73 15.90 -2.88
N GLY A 147 -13.07 14.95 -3.75
CA GLY A 147 -14.35 14.90 -4.46
C GLY A 147 -15.53 14.37 -3.64
N VAL A 148 -15.32 14.00 -2.37
CA VAL A 148 -16.37 13.52 -1.47
C VAL A 148 -16.56 14.53 -0.34
N ASP A 149 -17.77 15.06 -0.19
CA ASP A 149 -18.09 16.11 0.80
C ASP A 149 -17.95 15.61 2.24
N ASP A 150 -18.56 14.46 2.55
CA ASP A 150 -18.38 13.76 3.83
C ASP A 150 -17.89 12.33 3.60
N LEU A 151 -16.69 12.03 4.11
CA LEU A 151 -16.08 10.70 4.00
C LEU A 151 -16.74 9.69 4.95
N LYS A 152 -17.51 10.14 5.95
CA LYS A 152 -18.28 9.25 6.84
C LYS A 152 -19.55 8.78 6.13
N THR A 153 -19.35 7.99 5.09
CA THR A 153 -20.40 7.46 4.22
C THR A 153 -21.20 6.35 4.91
N GLU A 154 -22.48 6.23 4.57
CA GLU A 154 -23.34 5.14 5.07
C GLU A 154 -22.91 3.79 4.49
N MET A 155 -22.53 3.78 3.21
CA MET A 155 -22.04 2.58 2.54
C MET A 155 -20.66 2.21 3.09
N THR A 156 -20.41 0.91 3.20
CA THR A 156 -19.13 0.37 3.63
C THR A 156 -18.64 -0.70 2.67
N TYR A 157 -17.32 -0.82 2.58
CA TYR A 157 -16.65 -1.82 1.77
C TYR A 157 -15.58 -2.53 2.62
N ALA A 158 -15.56 -3.86 2.56
CA ALA A 158 -14.75 -4.68 3.46
C ALA A 158 -13.29 -4.75 3.00
N HIS A 159 -12.37 -4.38 3.89
CA HIS A 159 -10.95 -4.69 3.74
C HIS A 159 -10.64 -6.09 4.33
N PRO A 160 -9.79 -6.92 3.68
CA PRO A 160 -9.50 -8.29 4.12
C PRO A 160 -9.04 -8.40 5.57
N TRP A 161 -8.33 -7.38 6.06
CA TRP A 161 -7.77 -7.36 7.41
C TRP A 161 -8.56 -6.50 8.40
N PHE A 162 -9.21 -5.43 7.94
CA PHE A 162 -9.78 -4.41 8.83
C PHE A 162 -11.31 -4.42 8.87
N GLY A 163 -11.94 -5.30 8.08
CA GLY A 163 -13.39 -5.42 8.03
C GLY A 163 -14.05 -4.25 7.29
N GLN A 164 -15.31 -3.99 7.62
CA GLN A 164 -16.10 -2.94 6.95
C GLN A 164 -15.55 -1.55 7.25
N MET A 165 -15.38 -0.76 6.19
CA MET A 165 -14.92 0.62 6.26
C MET A 165 -15.74 1.51 5.33
N ASP A 166 -16.13 2.66 5.84
CA ASP A 166 -16.60 3.82 5.08
C ASP A 166 -15.44 4.49 4.33
N ALA A 167 -15.75 5.50 3.51
CA ALA A 167 -14.73 6.25 2.76
C ALA A 167 -13.67 6.88 3.69
N ALA A 168 -14.02 7.27 4.92
CA ALA A 168 -13.09 7.78 5.92
C ALA A 168 -12.12 6.70 6.39
N GLY A 169 -12.58 5.48 6.60
CA GLY A 169 -11.74 4.33 6.91
C GLY A 169 -10.79 3.96 5.77
N TRP A 170 -11.25 4.02 4.53
CA TRP A 170 -10.39 3.81 3.36
C TRP A 170 -9.35 4.93 3.21
N ASN A 171 -9.72 6.20 3.41
CA ASN A 171 -8.76 7.32 3.44
C ASN A 171 -7.72 7.17 4.56
N ALA A 172 -8.13 6.71 5.75
CA ALA A 172 -7.17 6.43 6.82
C ALA A 172 -6.16 5.35 6.40
N LEU A 173 -6.63 4.30 5.72
CA LEU A 173 -5.80 3.18 5.29
C LEU A 173 -4.72 3.59 4.28
N THR A 174 -5.02 4.49 3.34
CA THR A 174 -4.06 4.87 2.27
C THR A 174 -2.72 5.36 2.87
N GLY A 175 -2.77 6.26 3.85
CA GLY A 175 -1.56 6.78 4.51
C GLY A 175 -0.79 5.72 5.30
N PHE A 176 -1.48 4.84 6.04
CA PHE A 176 -0.80 3.77 6.78
C PHE A 176 -0.19 2.72 5.85
N HIS A 177 -0.88 2.38 4.77
CA HIS A 177 -0.41 1.44 3.76
C HIS A 177 0.85 1.97 3.06
N MET A 178 0.85 3.23 2.64
CA MET A 178 2.03 3.90 2.10
C MET A 178 3.22 3.85 3.07
N GLY A 179 3.00 4.09 4.37
CA GLY A 179 4.06 4.05 5.37
C GLY A 179 4.69 2.67 5.58
N ILE A 180 3.93 1.57 5.43
CA ILE A 180 4.46 0.21 5.47
C ILE A 180 5.40 -0.02 4.28
N HIS A 181 4.99 0.40 3.08
CA HIS A 181 5.77 0.19 1.87
C HIS A 181 6.92 1.18 1.70
N ARG A 182 6.84 2.38 2.30
CA ARG A 182 8.03 3.23 2.50
C ARG A 182 9.09 2.47 3.31
N ALA A 183 8.70 1.90 4.45
CA ALA A 183 9.64 1.12 5.28
C ALA A 183 10.17 -0.12 4.55
N GLN A 184 9.37 -0.72 3.67
CA GLN A 184 9.82 -1.78 2.77
C GLN A 184 10.92 -1.30 1.82
N ILE A 185 10.72 -0.17 1.13
CA ILE A 185 11.74 0.42 0.25
C ILE A 185 13.01 0.72 1.05
N GLU A 186 12.91 1.33 2.24
CA GLU A 186 14.08 1.56 3.10
C GLU A 186 14.88 0.29 3.41
N LYS A 187 14.19 -0.83 3.67
CA LYS A 187 14.86 -2.11 3.90
C LYS A 187 15.48 -2.68 2.63
N ILE A 188 14.82 -2.57 1.49
CA ILE A 188 15.39 -2.98 0.20
C ILE A 188 16.70 -2.22 -0.04
N LEU A 189 16.68 -0.88 0.08
CA LEU A 189 17.87 -0.03 -0.10
C LEU A 189 18.99 -0.39 0.88
N THR A 190 18.65 -0.64 2.16
CA THR A 190 19.62 -1.06 3.17
C THR A 190 20.31 -2.37 2.78
N GLU A 191 19.55 -3.39 2.35
CA GLU A 191 20.10 -4.68 1.94
C GLU A 191 20.89 -4.59 0.61
N MET A 192 20.57 -3.63 -0.26
CA MET A 192 21.34 -3.31 -1.47
C MET A 192 22.65 -2.54 -1.20
N GLY A 193 22.83 -2.01 0.01
CA GLY A 193 23.94 -1.11 0.35
C GLY A 193 23.85 0.26 -0.32
N VAL A 194 22.64 0.82 -0.43
CA VAL A 194 22.33 2.15 -1.03
C VAL A 194 21.75 3.12 0.00
#